data_AF-A0A151UCE2-F1
#
_entry.id   AF-A0A151UCE2-F1
#
_cell.length_a   1.000
_cell.length_b   1.000
_cell.length_c   1.000
_cell.angle_alpha   90.00
_cell.angle_beta   90.00
_cell.angle_gamma   90.00
#
_symmetry.space_group_name_H-M   'P 1'
#
loop_
_entity.id
_entity.type
_entity.pdbx_description
1 polymer ?
#
loop_
_entity_poly.entity_id
_entity_poly.type
_entity_poly.pdbx_seq_one_letter_code
_entity_poly.pdbx_strand_id
1 'polypeptide(L)'
;MNDTEIIETPSRLKKLTLQGLSQLKRVWEKNSHGVLMFGNLQEIFVSECIHFTALVHSPSTISFYCLIKVSISNCPKLQYLFTSSVGKKLMNLEEITIQECESVKEIVSGESDEDKDEDEHKEGDDKFENEIIFEKLQILRLDSLPKFEGFYTGSSTLNLPSLKEVLFTECFNTKLFRLGDKVPTKLNVTKDGVKWKSDPYKFCDHATVLGGNLK
;
A
#
# COMPACT_ATOMS: atom_id res chain seq x y z
N MET A 1 -24.46 -13.36 30.18
CA MET A 1 -23.76 -14.23 29.22
C MET A 1 -24.73 -14.54 28.10
N ASN A 2 -24.64 -13.80 27.00
CA ASN A 2 -25.19 -14.21 25.71
C ASN A 2 -23.99 -14.21 24.76
N ASP A 3 -23.26 -15.32 24.76
CA ASP A 3 -22.31 -15.64 23.70
C ASP A 3 -23.14 -15.90 22.45
N THR A 4 -23.42 -14.82 21.72
CA THR A 4 -23.98 -14.94 20.38
C THR A 4 -22.79 -15.33 19.52
N GLU A 5 -22.59 -16.64 19.32
CA GLU A 5 -21.67 -17.13 18.29
C GLU A 5 -22.09 -16.46 16.98
N ILE A 6 -21.31 -15.46 16.55
CA ILE A 6 -21.40 -14.93 15.20
C ILE A 6 -20.93 -16.08 14.32
N ILE A 7 -21.88 -16.82 13.74
CA ILE A 7 -21.58 -17.82 12.72
C ILE A 7 -21.15 -17.04 11.48
N GLU A 8 -19.87 -16.73 11.43
CA GLU A 8 -19.22 -16.04 10.32
C GLU A 8 -19.22 -16.94 9.09
N THR A 9 -19.79 -16.45 7.98
CA THR A 9 -19.70 -17.14 6.69
C THR A 9 -18.56 -16.53 5.88
N PRO A 10 -17.41 -17.22 5.72
CA PRO A 10 -16.31 -16.69 4.95
C PRO A 10 -16.73 -16.53 3.49
N SER A 11 -16.52 -15.34 2.94
CA SER A 11 -16.78 -15.10 1.53
C SER A 11 -15.90 -16.01 0.67
N ARG A 12 -16.49 -16.62 -0.36
CA ARG A 12 -15.75 -17.40 -1.38
C ARG A 12 -15.17 -16.50 -2.47
N LEU A 13 -15.38 -15.18 -2.37
CA LEU A 13 -14.92 -14.22 -3.36
C LEU A 13 -13.39 -14.19 -3.39
N LYS A 14 -12.83 -14.45 -4.58
CA LYS A 14 -11.38 -14.39 -4.81
C LYS A 14 -10.92 -13.11 -5.50
N LYS A 15 -11.80 -12.51 -6.29
CA LYS A 15 -11.49 -11.33 -7.10
C LYS A 15 -12.61 -10.31 -6.96
N LEU A 16 -12.24 -9.08 -6.62
CA LEU A 16 -13.15 -7.95 -6.57
C LEU A 16 -12.76 -6.96 -7.67
N THR A 17 -13.72 -6.57 -8.49
CA THR A 17 -13.53 -5.58 -9.55
C THR A 17 -14.57 -4.48 -9.39
N LEU A 18 -14.11 -3.24 -9.27
CA LEU A 18 -14.92 -2.04 -9.11
C LEU A 18 -14.57 -1.08 -10.23
N GLN A 19 -15.53 -0.74 -11.09
CA GLN A 19 -15.30 0.11 -12.25
C GLN A 19 -16.36 1.19 -12.37
N GLY A 20 -15.94 2.43 -12.59
CA GLY A 20 -16.85 3.55 -12.90
C GLY A 20 -17.80 3.93 -11.75
N LEU A 21 -17.49 3.54 -10.50
CA LEU A 21 -18.37 3.77 -9.36
C LEU A 21 -18.18 5.20 -8.83
N SER A 22 -18.94 6.13 -9.41
CA SER A 22 -18.79 7.57 -9.15
C SER A 22 -19.12 8.04 -7.73
N GLN A 23 -19.77 7.21 -6.90
CA GLN A 23 -20.05 7.54 -5.50
C GLN A 23 -19.15 6.77 -4.52
N LEU A 24 -18.35 5.82 -5.01
CA LEU A 24 -17.49 5.01 -4.16
C LEU A 24 -16.34 5.86 -3.62
N LYS A 25 -16.29 6.04 -2.29
CA LYS A 25 -15.19 6.72 -1.61
C LYS A 25 -14.16 5.72 -1.06
N ARG A 26 -14.63 4.61 -0.50
CA ARG A 26 -13.84 3.55 0.13
C ARG A 26 -14.47 2.21 -0.17
N VAL A 27 -13.68 1.15 -0.27
CA VAL A 27 -14.23 -0.21 -0.45
C VAL A 27 -14.67 -0.79 0.89
N TRP A 28 -13.89 -0.52 1.94
CA TRP A 28 -14.19 -0.97 3.30
C TRP A 28 -14.16 0.20 4.28
N GLU A 29 -15.13 0.21 5.20
CA GLU A 29 -15.31 1.19 6.28
C GLU A 29 -15.55 0.48 7.62
N LYS A 30 -15.41 1.20 8.73
CA LYS A 30 -15.60 0.69 10.09
C LYS A 30 -17.04 0.18 10.26
N ASN A 31 -17.21 -1.13 10.26
CA ASN A 31 -18.49 -1.77 10.57
C ASN A 31 -18.53 -2.10 12.07
N SER A 32 -19.50 -1.54 12.78
CA SER A 32 -19.73 -1.78 14.22
C SER A 32 -20.44 -3.10 14.54
N HIS A 33 -20.87 -3.87 13.54
CA HIS A 33 -21.78 -5.02 13.76
C HIS A 33 -21.39 -6.32 13.01
N GLY A 34 -20.13 -6.54 12.65
CA GLY A 34 -19.73 -7.84 12.12
C GLY A 34 -18.32 -7.92 11.55
N VAL A 35 -17.74 -9.11 11.62
CA VAL A 35 -16.46 -9.49 11.00
C VAL A 35 -16.72 -9.88 9.54
N LEU A 36 -16.44 -8.98 8.60
CA LEU A 36 -16.48 -9.34 7.18
C LEU A 36 -15.19 -10.06 6.80
N MET A 37 -15.24 -11.39 6.84
CA MET A 37 -14.13 -12.25 6.44
C MET A 37 -14.06 -12.41 4.92
N PHE A 38 -13.35 -11.49 4.26
CA PHE A 38 -12.87 -11.67 2.89
C PHE A 38 -11.59 -12.53 2.85
N GLY A 39 -11.51 -13.55 3.71
CA GLY A 39 -10.30 -14.35 3.91
C GLY A 39 -9.84 -15.14 2.67
N ASN A 40 -10.67 -15.25 1.63
CA ASN A 40 -10.31 -15.87 0.34
C ASN A 40 -10.01 -14.84 -0.78
N LEU A 41 -10.15 -13.54 -0.51
CA LEU A 41 -9.95 -12.51 -1.52
C LEU A 41 -8.46 -12.39 -1.83
N GLN A 42 -8.13 -12.58 -3.09
CA GLN A 42 -6.77 -12.63 -3.63
C GLN A 42 -6.44 -11.43 -4.49
N GLU A 43 -7.42 -10.90 -5.23
CA GLU A 43 -7.18 -9.80 -6.16
C GLU A 43 -8.23 -8.70 -6.01
N ILE A 44 -7.76 -7.45 -6.03
CA ILE A 44 -8.61 -6.26 -6.07
C ILE A 44 -8.23 -5.41 -7.28
N PHE A 45 -9.22 -5.04 -8.07
CA PHE A 45 -9.11 -4.11 -9.19
C PHE A 45 -10.09 -2.96 -8.99
N VAL A 46 -9.59 -1.73 -8.98
CA VAL A 46 -10.41 -0.52 -8.93
C VAL A 46 -10.05 0.36 -10.11
N SER A 47 -11.03 0.78 -10.89
CA SER A 47 -10.79 1.61 -12.09
C SER A 47 -11.86 2.68 -12.26
N GLU A 48 -11.48 3.87 -12.69
CA GLU A 48 -12.42 4.93 -13.08
C GLU A 48 -13.38 5.37 -11.95
N CYS A 49 -13.00 5.17 -10.68
CA CYS A 49 -13.78 5.57 -9.52
C CYS A 49 -13.37 6.98 -9.06
N ILE A 50 -14.00 8.00 -9.65
CA ILE A 50 -13.57 9.41 -9.52
C ILE A 50 -13.62 10.00 -8.10
N HIS A 51 -14.37 9.39 -7.19
CA HIS A 51 -14.48 9.81 -5.80
C HIS A 51 -13.75 8.91 -4.81
N PHE A 52 -13.04 7.90 -5.32
CA PHE A 52 -12.33 6.93 -4.51
C PHE A 52 -11.11 7.57 -3.85
N THR A 53 -11.07 7.55 -2.51
CA THR A 53 -10.04 8.24 -1.72
C THR A 53 -9.04 7.29 -1.06
N ALA A 54 -9.46 6.09 -0.71
CA ALA A 54 -8.63 5.07 -0.06
C ALA A 54 -9.22 3.67 -0.26
N LEU A 55 -8.37 2.64 -0.28
CA LEU A 55 -8.82 1.25 -0.39
C LEU A 55 -9.32 0.73 0.97
N VAL A 56 -8.48 0.84 2.00
CA VAL A 56 -8.81 0.47 3.39
C VAL A 56 -8.22 1.53 4.32
N HIS A 57 -9.02 2.09 5.22
CA HIS A 57 -8.59 3.18 6.10
C HIS A 57 -8.39 2.78 7.56
N SER A 58 -9.11 1.79 8.08
CA SER A 58 -9.02 1.39 9.48
C SER A 58 -8.84 -0.13 9.56
N PRO A 59 -8.08 -0.62 10.55
CA PRO A 59 -7.90 -2.04 10.81
C PRO A 59 -9.16 -2.61 11.46
N SER A 60 -10.32 -2.49 10.81
CA SER A 60 -11.51 -3.21 11.24
C SER A 60 -11.30 -4.73 11.09
N THR A 61 -12.26 -5.50 11.55
CA THR A 61 -12.41 -6.98 11.56
C THR A 61 -12.21 -7.71 10.22
N ILE A 62 -11.63 -7.07 9.20
CA ILE A 62 -11.41 -7.61 7.88
C ILE A 62 -10.03 -8.26 7.82
N SER A 63 -10.02 -9.54 7.50
CA SER A 63 -8.81 -10.28 7.21
C SER A 63 -8.48 -10.22 5.72
N PHE A 64 -7.32 -9.66 5.39
CA PHE A 64 -6.72 -9.70 4.05
C PHE A 64 -5.63 -10.77 3.94
N TYR A 65 -5.67 -11.83 4.76
CA TYR A 65 -4.60 -12.82 4.79
C TYR A 65 -4.33 -13.45 3.42
N CYS A 66 -5.30 -13.58 2.52
CA CYS A 66 -5.06 -14.16 1.19
C CYS A 66 -4.87 -13.12 0.08
N LEU A 67 -4.81 -11.82 0.38
CA LEU A 67 -4.68 -10.80 -0.66
C LEU A 67 -3.29 -10.87 -1.30
N ILE A 68 -3.25 -11.11 -2.60
CA ILE A 68 -2.03 -11.31 -3.41
C ILE A 68 -1.76 -10.09 -4.29
N LYS A 69 -2.81 -9.49 -4.88
CA LYS A 69 -2.66 -8.43 -5.87
C LYS A 69 -3.63 -7.29 -5.67
N VAL A 70 -3.12 -6.07 -5.78
CA VAL A 70 -3.93 -4.85 -5.85
C VAL A 70 -3.54 -4.06 -7.09
N SER A 71 -4.55 -3.67 -7.87
CA SER A 71 -4.39 -2.83 -9.05
C SER A 71 -5.44 -1.72 -9.04
N ILE A 72 -4.99 -0.48 -9.12
CA ILE A 72 -5.86 0.70 -9.12
C ILE A 72 -5.47 1.60 -10.29
N SER A 73 -6.45 2.01 -11.10
CA SER A 73 -6.22 2.92 -12.22
C SER A 73 -7.25 4.03 -12.32
N ASN A 74 -6.86 5.19 -12.85
CA ASN A 74 -7.79 6.26 -13.21
C ASN A 74 -8.70 6.71 -12.05
N CYS A 75 -8.14 6.77 -10.84
CA CYS A 75 -8.82 7.21 -9.62
C CYS A 75 -8.19 8.54 -9.14
N PRO A 76 -8.62 9.71 -9.67
CA PRO A 76 -7.92 10.99 -9.47
C PRO A 76 -7.92 11.51 -8.03
N LYS A 77 -8.86 11.05 -7.18
CA LYS A 77 -8.95 11.43 -5.77
C LYS A 77 -8.30 10.44 -4.80
N LEU A 78 -7.70 9.34 -5.28
CA LEU A 78 -7.03 8.36 -4.44
C LEU A 78 -5.83 9.02 -3.76
N GLN A 79 -5.70 8.87 -2.45
CA GLN A 79 -4.61 9.49 -1.67
C GLN A 79 -3.59 8.46 -1.19
N TYR A 80 -4.07 7.31 -0.72
CA TYR A 80 -3.30 6.15 -0.26
C TYR A 80 -4.13 4.88 -0.41
N LEU A 81 -3.50 3.70 -0.30
CA LEU A 81 -4.20 2.42 -0.39
C LEU A 81 -4.62 1.96 1.00
N PHE A 82 -3.67 1.91 1.92
CA PHE A 82 -3.84 1.34 3.26
C PHE A 82 -3.27 2.30 4.31
N THR A 83 -3.71 2.17 5.55
CA THR A 83 -2.95 2.72 6.70
C THR A 83 -1.87 1.75 7.17
N SER A 84 -0.97 2.21 8.04
CA SER A 84 0.09 1.39 8.62
C SER A 84 -0.43 0.14 9.32
N SER A 85 -1.48 0.23 10.13
CA SER A 85 -2.06 -0.93 10.82
C SER A 85 -2.63 -1.98 9.86
N VAL A 86 -3.24 -1.55 8.75
CA VAL A 86 -3.73 -2.46 7.71
C VAL A 86 -2.54 -3.08 6.97
N GLY A 87 -1.52 -2.28 6.63
CA GLY A 87 -0.30 -2.73 5.97
C GLY A 87 0.39 -3.87 6.72
N LYS A 88 0.49 -3.77 8.05
CA LYS A 88 1.03 -4.84 8.94
C LYS A 88 0.32 -6.19 8.78
N LYS A 89 -0.92 -6.23 8.29
CA LYS A 89 -1.72 -7.46 8.10
C LYS A 89 -1.62 -8.05 6.68
N LEU A 90 -0.96 -7.37 5.74
CA LEU A 90 -0.89 -7.76 4.32
C LEU A 90 0.30 -8.69 3.98
N MET A 91 0.46 -9.77 4.75
CA MET A 91 1.63 -10.65 4.68
C MET A 91 1.78 -11.44 3.37
N ASN A 92 0.69 -11.61 2.59
CA ASN A 92 0.69 -12.37 1.34
C ASN A 92 0.62 -11.50 0.08
N LEU A 93 0.66 -10.18 0.21
CA LEU A 93 0.59 -9.27 -0.92
C LEU A 93 1.87 -9.38 -1.75
N GLU A 94 1.76 -9.71 -3.03
CA GLU A 94 2.87 -9.94 -3.96
C GLU A 94 3.02 -8.82 -4.99
N GLU A 95 1.93 -8.15 -5.36
CA GLU A 95 1.94 -7.12 -6.41
C GLU A 95 1.03 -5.93 -6.08
N ILE A 96 1.59 -4.72 -6.25
CA ILE A 96 0.85 -3.46 -6.23
C ILE A 96 1.06 -2.76 -7.58
N THR A 97 -0.04 -2.36 -8.21
CA THR A 97 -0.05 -1.53 -9.42
C THR A 97 -0.95 -0.31 -9.21
N ILE A 98 -0.43 0.89 -9.44
CA ILE A 98 -1.20 2.14 -9.38
C ILE A 98 -0.88 2.97 -10.62
N GLN A 99 -1.91 3.35 -11.38
CA GLN A 99 -1.74 4.07 -12.65
C GLN A 99 -2.71 5.25 -12.76
N GLU A 100 -2.24 6.39 -13.28
CA GLU A 100 -3.10 7.54 -13.61
C GLU A 100 -3.93 8.02 -12.40
N CYS A 101 -3.32 8.03 -11.21
CA CYS A 101 -3.94 8.46 -9.97
C CYS A 101 -3.28 9.74 -9.44
N GLU A 102 -3.82 10.89 -9.86
CA GLU A 102 -3.20 12.22 -9.67
C GLU A 102 -2.96 12.66 -8.22
N SER A 103 -3.74 12.13 -7.26
CA SER A 103 -3.70 12.57 -5.86
C SER A 103 -2.91 11.64 -4.94
N VAL A 104 -2.36 10.54 -5.44
CA VAL A 104 -1.65 9.57 -4.60
C VAL A 104 -0.35 10.18 -4.14
N LYS A 105 -0.18 10.29 -2.83
CA LYS A 105 1.06 10.76 -2.20
C LYS A 105 1.89 9.60 -1.68
N GLU A 106 1.23 8.61 -1.11
CA GLU A 106 1.86 7.44 -0.53
C GLU A 106 1.03 6.18 -0.73
N ILE A 107 1.64 5.01 -0.60
CA ILE A 107 0.93 3.73 -0.72
C ILE A 107 0.31 3.37 0.63
N VAL A 108 1.12 3.51 1.67
CA VAL A 108 0.74 3.29 3.06
C VAL A 108 0.73 4.64 3.77
N SER A 109 -0.39 5.01 4.38
CA SER A 109 -0.52 6.21 5.21
C SER A 109 -0.02 5.95 6.63
N GLY A 110 0.73 6.90 7.19
CA GLY A 110 0.94 6.96 8.64
C GLY A 110 -0.37 7.25 9.36
N GLU A 111 -0.63 6.58 10.48
CA GLU A 111 -1.78 6.84 11.34
C GLU A 111 -1.47 7.99 12.30
N SER A 112 -2.45 8.87 12.48
CA SER A 112 -2.41 9.91 13.50
C SER A 112 -2.91 9.34 14.84
N ASP A 113 -2.67 10.05 15.95
CA ASP A 113 -3.15 9.62 17.27
C ASP A 113 -4.69 9.52 17.36
N GLU A 114 -5.42 10.15 16.43
CA GLU A 114 -6.89 10.10 16.33
C GLU A 114 -7.40 8.81 15.67
N ASP A 115 -6.52 8.03 15.03
CA ASP A 115 -6.86 6.79 14.32
C ASP A 115 -6.65 5.51 15.17
N LYS A 116 -6.16 5.66 16.40
CA LYS A 116 -5.91 4.54 17.33
C LYS A 116 -7.22 4.14 18.02
N ASP A 117 -7.64 2.89 17.86
CA ASP A 117 -8.81 2.37 18.57
C ASP A 117 -8.53 2.34 20.09
N GLU A 118 -9.49 2.84 20.90
CA GLU A 118 -9.40 2.92 22.37
C GLU A 118 -9.33 1.55 23.07
N ASP A 119 -9.49 0.45 22.32
CA ASP A 119 -9.50 -0.93 22.81
C ASP A 119 -8.11 -1.62 22.78
N GLU A 120 -7.06 -0.98 22.24
CA GLU A 120 -5.68 -1.46 22.42
C GLU A 120 -5.26 -1.25 23.88
N HIS A 121 -5.65 -2.20 24.74
CA HIS A 121 -5.10 -2.34 26.08
C HIS A 121 -3.59 -2.45 25.98
N LYS A 122 -2.89 -1.38 26.39
CA LYS A 122 -1.45 -1.35 26.59
C LYS A 122 -1.08 -2.22 27.79
N GLU A 123 -1.08 -3.54 27.61
CA GLU A 123 -0.43 -4.45 28.54
C GLU A 123 0.65 -5.26 27.81
N GLY A 124 1.92 -4.92 28.09
CA GLY A 124 3.07 -5.73 27.73
C GLY A 124 4.02 -5.07 26.74
N ASP A 125 5.01 -4.34 27.28
CA ASP A 125 6.40 -4.23 26.81
C ASP A 125 6.71 -4.47 25.30
N ASP A 126 5.99 -3.84 24.37
CA ASP A 126 6.14 -4.11 22.94
C ASP A 126 7.14 -3.16 22.25
N LYS A 127 8.43 -3.40 22.52
CA LYS A 127 9.54 -2.77 21.76
C LYS A 127 9.66 -3.31 20.32
N PHE A 128 8.73 -4.16 19.85
CA PHE A 128 8.80 -4.81 18.54
C PHE A 128 7.96 -4.15 17.43
N GLU A 129 7.16 -3.12 17.71
CA GLU A 129 6.25 -2.52 16.71
C GLU A 129 6.84 -1.39 15.83
N ASN A 130 8.15 -1.36 15.62
CA ASN A 130 8.78 -0.28 14.85
C ASN A 130 8.90 -0.54 13.35
N GLU A 131 8.37 -1.66 12.83
CA GLU A 131 8.54 -2.05 11.42
C GLU A 131 7.23 -2.46 10.76
N ILE A 132 7.01 -2.00 9.53
CA ILE A 132 5.95 -2.46 8.62
C ILE A 132 6.59 -3.43 7.63
N ILE A 133 6.20 -4.69 7.68
CA ILE A 133 6.80 -5.75 6.87
C ILE A 133 5.82 -6.22 5.80
N PHE A 134 6.23 -6.10 4.54
CA PHE A 134 5.55 -6.72 3.39
C PHE A 134 6.36 -7.93 2.93
N GLU A 135 6.16 -9.06 3.62
CA GLU A 135 6.99 -10.26 3.49
C GLU A 135 7.09 -10.77 2.05
N LYS A 136 5.96 -10.75 1.32
CA LYS A 136 5.87 -11.34 -0.02
C LYS A 136 5.80 -10.33 -1.16
N LEU A 137 5.88 -9.02 -0.91
CA LEU A 137 5.74 -8.04 -1.99
C LEU A 137 6.95 -8.13 -2.93
N GLN A 138 6.70 -8.47 -4.19
CA GLN A 138 7.74 -8.69 -5.21
C GLN A 138 7.76 -7.60 -6.26
N ILE A 139 6.59 -7.07 -6.63
CA ILE A 139 6.42 -6.19 -7.78
C ILE A 139 5.67 -4.93 -7.36
N LEU A 140 6.27 -3.78 -7.65
CA LEU A 140 5.64 -2.48 -7.49
C LEU A 140 5.64 -1.72 -8.83
N ARG A 141 4.45 -1.39 -9.35
CA ARG A 141 4.24 -0.65 -10.60
C ARG A 141 3.54 0.65 -10.30
N LEU A 142 4.18 1.77 -10.61
CA LEU A 142 3.68 3.12 -10.36
C LEU A 142 3.80 3.94 -11.63
N ASP A 143 2.67 4.46 -12.11
CA ASP A 143 2.58 5.06 -13.45
C ASP A 143 1.75 6.34 -13.42
N SER A 144 2.28 7.41 -13.98
CA SER A 144 1.65 8.74 -14.04
C SER A 144 1.08 9.19 -12.69
N LEU A 145 1.92 9.22 -11.65
CA LEU A 145 1.57 9.64 -10.28
C LEU A 145 2.26 10.97 -9.92
N PRO A 146 1.75 12.13 -10.37
CA PRO A 146 2.45 13.41 -10.28
C PRO A 146 2.69 13.92 -8.84
N LYS A 147 1.87 13.49 -7.86
CA LYS A 147 1.99 13.89 -6.46
C LYS A 147 2.64 12.82 -5.56
N PHE A 148 3.17 11.74 -6.13
CA PHE A 148 3.73 10.64 -5.36
C PHE A 148 5.01 11.07 -4.64
N GLU A 149 5.04 10.91 -3.31
CA GLU A 149 6.13 11.31 -2.43
C GLU A 149 6.95 10.11 -1.98
N GLY A 150 6.33 8.95 -1.69
CA GLY A 150 7.05 7.73 -1.28
C GLY A 150 6.15 6.54 -0.97
N PHE A 151 6.71 5.36 -0.69
CA PHE A 151 5.91 4.18 -0.33
C PHE A 151 5.15 4.40 0.99
N TYR A 152 5.83 4.95 2.00
CA TYR A 152 5.32 5.22 3.34
C TYR A 152 6.03 6.46 3.90
N THR A 153 5.29 7.44 4.41
CA THR A 153 5.86 8.69 4.94
C THR A 153 5.80 8.82 6.46
N GLY A 154 5.29 7.80 7.17
CA GLY A 154 5.21 7.80 8.65
C GLY A 154 6.56 7.61 9.35
N SER A 155 6.58 7.12 10.59
CA SER A 155 7.80 7.04 11.42
C SER A 155 8.40 5.64 11.56
N SER A 156 7.60 4.58 11.44
CA SER A 156 8.07 3.18 11.47
C SER A 156 9.02 2.89 10.31
N THR A 157 9.88 1.88 10.42
CA THR A 157 10.73 1.38 9.33
C THR A 157 9.91 0.55 8.35
N LEU A 158 10.14 0.67 7.05
CA LEU A 158 9.53 -0.22 6.06
C LEU A 158 10.49 -1.36 5.71
N ASN A 159 9.99 -2.59 5.62
CA ASN A 159 10.77 -3.76 5.26
C ASN A 159 10.07 -4.58 4.17
N LEU A 160 10.79 -4.79 3.07
CA LEU A 160 10.30 -5.35 1.83
C LEU A 160 11.24 -6.48 1.36
N PRO A 161 11.41 -7.56 2.14
CA PRO A 161 12.51 -8.51 1.95
C PRO A 161 12.43 -9.27 0.62
N SER A 162 11.23 -9.40 0.04
CA SER A 162 10.99 -10.12 -1.22
C SER A 162 10.93 -9.23 -2.45
N LEU A 163 11.16 -7.91 -2.34
CA LEU A 163 10.97 -6.99 -3.46
C LEU A 163 12.01 -7.23 -4.56
N LYS A 164 11.53 -7.51 -5.77
CA LYS A 164 12.35 -7.87 -6.93
C LYS A 164 12.33 -6.81 -8.01
N GLU A 165 11.20 -6.16 -8.20
CA GLU A 165 10.97 -5.27 -9.33
C GLU A 165 10.19 -4.02 -8.90
N VAL A 166 10.71 -2.85 -9.27
CA VAL A 166 9.98 -1.60 -9.19
C VAL A 166 10.00 -0.89 -10.53
N LEU A 167 8.84 -0.46 -10.99
CA LEU A 167 8.70 0.32 -12.22
C LEU A 167 8.02 1.65 -11.92
N PHE A 168 8.64 2.72 -12.42
CA PHE A 168 8.10 4.07 -12.43
C PHE A 168 8.03 4.58 -13.85
N THR A 169 6.92 5.20 -14.21
CA THR A 169 6.80 5.96 -15.44
C THR A 169 6.08 7.25 -15.10
N GLU A 170 6.60 8.40 -15.54
CA GLU A 170 5.96 9.71 -15.36
C GLU A 170 5.66 10.09 -13.89
N CYS A 171 6.53 9.69 -12.96
CA CYS A 171 6.46 10.09 -11.55
C CYS A 171 7.55 11.13 -11.24
N PHE A 172 7.14 12.38 -10.99
CA PHE A 172 8.06 13.53 -11.00
C PHE A 172 8.82 13.80 -9.69
N ASN A 173 8.37 13.26 -8.54
CA ASN A 173 8.86 13.71 -7.22
C ASN A 173 9.17 12.58 -6.22
N THR A 174 9.79 11.50 -6.67
CA THR A 174 9.73 10.23 -5.93
C THR A 174 10.95 9.98 -5.04
N LYS A 175 10.77 10.07 -3.72
CA LYS A 175 11.61 9.34 -2.75
C LYS A 175 10.91 8.05 -2.36
N LEU A 176 11.09 7.00 -3.15
CA LEU A 176 10.33 5.77 -2.96
C LEU A 176 10.54 5.16 -1.57
N PHE A 177 11.79 5.07 -1.13
CA PHE A 177 12.19 4.51 0.16
C PHE A 177 12.95 5.56 0.97
N ARG A 178 12.76 5.55 2.29
CA ARG A 178 13.48 6.40 3.23
C ARG A 178 14.79 5.75 3.66
N LEU A 179 15.72 6.57 4.14
CA LEU A 179 16.94 6.07 4.75
C LEU A 179 16.59 5.23 5.98
N GLY A 180 17.05 3.98 6.00
CA GLY A 180 16.75 3.02 7.07
C GLY A 180 15.67 1.99 6.71
N ASP A 181 14.87 2.23 5.66
CA ASP A 181 14.00 1.19 5.11
C ASP A 181 14.86 0.00 4.62
N LYS A 182 14.34 -1.21 4.76
CA LYS A 182 15.02 -2.45 4.39
C LYS A 182 14.48 -2.95 3.07
N VAL A 183 15.23 -2.71 2.00
CA VAL A 183 14.97 -3.28 0.67
C VAL A 183 16.11 -4.19 0.21
N PRO A 184 15.85 -5.18 -0.66
CA PRO A 184 16.86 -6.12 -1.10
C PRO A 184 17.95 -5.43 -1.91
N THR A 185 19.19 -5.88 -1.75
CA THR A 185 20.35 -5.33 -2.48
C THR A 185 20.31 -5.63 -3.98
N LYS A 186 19.57 -6.67 -4.38
CA LYS A 186 19.33 -7.06 -5.78
C LYS A 186 17.91 -6.66 -6.19
N LEU A 187 17.68 -5.36 -6.31
CA LEU A 187 16.41 -4.79 -6.75
C LEU A 187 16.51 -4.32 -8.20
N ASN A 188 15.59 -4.77 -9.05
CA ASN A 188 15.48 -4.25 -10.42
C ASN A 188 14.59 -3.02 -10.41
N VAL A 189 15.15 -1.85 -10.72
CA VAL A 189 14.37 -0.62 -10.85
C VAL A 189 14.37 -0.16 -12.30
N THR A 190 13.19 0.11 -12.84
CA THR A 190 13.03 0.72 -14.18
C THR A 190 12.30 2.04 -14.02
N LYS A 191 12.88 3.12 -14.55
CA LYS A 191 12.27 4.45 -14.56
C LYS A 191 12.16 4.95 -15.99
N ASP A 192 10.95 5.31 -16.43
CA ASP A 192 10.65 5.83 -17.76
C ASP A 192 11.22 4.93 -18.88
N GLY A 193 11.07 3.60 -18.70
CA GLY A 193 11.62 2.58 -19.59
C GLY A 193 13.13 2.32 -19.47
N VAL A 194 13.86 3.06 -18.63
CA VAL A 194 15.30 2.92 -18.43
C VAL A 194 15.61 2.10 -17.18
N LYS A 195 16.37 1.00 -17.34
CA LYS A 195 16.85 0.20 -16.19
C LYS A 195 17.89 0.97 -15.39
N TRP A 196 17.60 1.17 -14.12
CA TRP A 196 18.46 1.84 -13.17
C TRP A 196 19.41 0.83 -12.53
N LYS A 197 20.72 1.13 -12.54
CA LYS A 197 21.79 0.20 -12.11
C LYS A 197 22.47 0.61 -10.80
N SER A 198 22.04 1.71 -10.18
CA SER A 198 22.63 2.25 -8.95
C SER A 198 21.90 1.78 -7.70
N ASP A 199 22.51 2.07 -6.56
CA ASP A 199 22.03 1.75 -5.22
C ASP A 199 20.59 2.27 -5.00
N PRO A 200 19.62 1.39 -4.66
CA PRO A 200 18.22 1.77 -4.49
C PRO A 200 17.98 2.85 -3.43
N TYR A 201 18.93 3.09 -2.51
CA TYR A 201 18.86 4.19 -1.54
C TYR A 201 19.43 5.51 -2.09
N LYS A 202 20.25 5.47 -3.15
CA LYS A 202 20.76 6.66 -3.86
C LYS A 202 19.76 7.19 -4.89
N PHE A 203 18.52 6.69 -4.88
CA PHE A 203 17.42 7.19 -5.71
C PHE A 203 17.05 8.66 -5.38
N CYS A 204 17.73 9.30 -4.40
CA CYS A 204 17.22 10.49 -3.70
C CYS A 204 18.25 11.56 -3.30
N ASP A 205 19.43 11.66 -3.92
CA ASP A 205 20.29 12.85 -3.77
C ASP A 205 20.62 13.45 -5.14
N HIS A 206 20.32 14.75 -5.29
CA HIS A 206 20.43 15.61 -6.47
C HIS A 206 19.26 15.49 -7.47
N ALA A 207 18.51 16.55 -7.82
CA ALA A 207 19.02 17.84 -8.29
C ALA A 207 20.33 17.72 -9.09
N THR A 208 20.45 16.72 -9.97
CA THR A 208 21.56 16.68 -10.94
C THR A 208 20.99 17.14 -12.26
N VAL A 209 21.18 18.44 -12.52
CA VAL A 209 21.60 18.97 -13.81
C VAL A 209 21.96 17.84 -14.78
N LEU A 210 21.26 17.75 -15.91
CA LEU A 210 21.69 16.95 -17.06
C LEU A 210 23.06 17.47 -17.52
N GLY A 211 24.08 16.88 -16.92
CA GLY A 211 25.50 17.16 -17.07
C GLY A 211 26.25 15.97 -16.50
N GLY A 212 26.06 14.80 -17.12
CA GLY A 212 26.64 13.54 -16.67
C GLY A 212 26.56 12.49 -17.76
N ASN A 213 27.56 12.52 -18.64
CA ASN A 213 27.84 11.66 -19.80
C ASN A 213 27.04 10.35 -19.94
N LEU A 214 26.23 10.33 -21.00
CA LEU A 214 25.96 9.12 -21.77
C LEU A 214 27.29 8.53 -22.27
N LYS A 215 27.52 7.25 -22.03
CA LYS A 215 28.43 6.42 -22.81
C LYS A 215 27.64 5.28 -23.40
#